data_AF-A0A1M3BAK9-F1
#
_entry.id   AF-A0A1M3BAK9-F1
#
_cell.length_a   1.000
_cell.length_b   1.000
_cell.length_c   1.000
_cell.angle_alpha   90.00
_cell.angle_beta   90.00
_cell.angle_gamma   90.00
#
_symmetry.space_group_name_H-M   'P 1'
#
loop_
_entity.id
_entity.type
_entity.pdbx_description
1 polymer ?
#
loop_
_entity_poly.entity_id
_entity_poly.type
_entity_poly.pdbx_seq_one_letter_code
_entity_poly.pdbx_strand_id
1 'polypeptide(L)'
;MSTLALFVALGGVSYGAIKISGRQIKAHTITARNVRPNSLGGRQIKERSLGIVPGAREAALLDGHTAESLQVQCPAGTVPVDDTCIETQAHAPASFHSALLQCGGTEDLTPPGRRLPTYQELTMALTHQEITLAPGGELTSEVEASSAGQPLNVIYVTEALGGWGLTPDNAAGAKSYRCVADPLN
;
A
#
# COMPACT_ATOMS: atom_id res chain seq x y z
N MET A 1 6.61 -82.52 -33.96
CA MET A 1 7.12 -81.46 -33.07
C MET A 1 7.46 -80.21 -33.92
N SER A 2 6.48 -79.46 -34.41
CA SER A 2 6.74 -78.28 -35.30
C SER A 2 5.91 -77.04 -34.98
N THR A 3 4.99 -77.11 -34.01
CA THR A 3 4.16 -75.96 -33.62
C THR A 3 4.89 -75.00 -32.67
N LEU A 4 5.83 -75.50 -31.86
CA LEU A 4 6.62 -74.70 -30.93
C LEU A 4 7.56 -73.70 -31.61
N ALA A 5 8.19 -74.08 -32.73
CA ALA A 5 9.12 -73.20 -33.45
C ALA A 5 8.40 -72.00 -34.11
N LEU A 6 7.15 -72.19 -34.54
CA LEU A 6 6.38 -71.14 -35.20
C LEU A 6 5.94 -70.03 -34.22
N PHE A 7 5.61 -70.37 -32.97
CA PHE A 7 5.28 -69.38 -31.93
C PHE A 7 6.50 -68.56 -31.50
N VAL A 8 7.70 -69.15 -31.50
CA VAL A 8 8.95 -68.40 -31.22
C VAL A 8 9.33 -67.48 -32.39
N ALA A 9 9.03 -67.88 -33.64
CA ALA A 9 9.27 -67.05 -34.82
C ALA A 9 8.28 -65.88 -34.98
N LEU A 10 7.05 -66.01 -34.44
CA LEU A 10 6.01 -64.96 -34.48
C LEU A 10 5.92 -64.12 -33.18
N GLY A 11 6.47 -64.59 -32.06
CA GLY A 11 6.41 -63.91 -30.76
C GLY A 11 7.44 -62.81 -30.52
N GLY A 12 8.17 -62.37 -31.56
CA GLY A 12 9.39 -61.57 -31.43
C GLY A 12 9.25 -60.04 -31.49
N VAL A 13 8.06 -59.49 -31.70
CA VAL A 13 7.83 -58.04 -31.53
C VAL A 13 7.07 -57.79 -30.26
N SER A 14 7.78 -57.98 -29.14
CA SER A 14 7.40 -57.38 -27.87
C SER A 14 7.31 -55.88 -28.11
N TYR A 15 6.10 -55.36 -28.35
CA TYR A 15 5.78 -53.95 -28.17
C TYR A 15 5.86 -53.65 -26.67
N GLY A 16 7.07 -53.70 -26.13
CA GLY A 16 7.36 -53.05 -24.87
C GLY A 16 6.98 -51.60 -25.08
N ALA A 17 6.02 -51.11 -24.30
CA ALA A 17 5.72 -49.70 -24.24
C ALA A 17 7.00 -48.98 -23.81
N ILE A 18 7.83 -48.58 -24.77
CA ILE A 18 9.10 -47.94 -24.50
C ILE A 18 8.75 -46.59 -23.88
N LYS A 19 9.02 -46.47 -22.58
CA LYS A 19 8.81 -45.22 -21.87
C LYS A 19 9.86 -44.23 -22.35
N ILE A 20 9.51 -43.42 -23.34
CA ILE A 20 10.37 -42.34 -23.82
C ILE A 20 10.45 -41.27 -22.73
N SER A 21 11.66 -40.98 -22.28
CA SER A 21 11.95 -39.93 -21.32
C SER A 21 12.49 -38.68 -22.02
N GLY A 22 12.45 -37.52 -21.34
CA GLY A 22 12.99 -36.28 -21.88
C GLY A 22 14.47 -36.36 -22.30
N ARG A 23 15.26 -37.27 -21.71
CA ARG A 23 16.68 -37.47 -22.05
C ARG A 23 16.89 -38.05 -23.46
N GLN A 24 15.87 -38.70 -24.01
CA GLN A 24 15.90 -39.31 -25.34
C GLN A 24 15.42 -38.34 -26.43
N ILE A 25 14.91 -37.17 -26.04
CA ILE A 25 14.44 -36.15 -26.96
C ILE A 25 15.60 -35.21 -27.28
N LYS A 26 15.97 -35.13 -28.56
CA LYS A 26 16.99 -34.19 -29.03
C LYS A 26 16.48 -32.75 -28.86
N ALA A 27 17.36 -31.83 -28.45
CA ALA A 27 17.00 -30.42 -28.33
C ALA A 27 16.49 -29.86 -29.68
N HIS A 28 15.53 -28.93 -29.61
CA HIS A 28 14.93 -28.25 -30.77
C HIS A 28 14.12 -29.13 -31.75
N THR A 29 13.74 -30.36 -31.36
CA THR A 29 12.89 -31.21 -32.24
C THR A 29 11.40 -31.15 -31.92
N ILE A 30 11.02 -30.69 -30.72
CA ILE A 30 9.62 -30.53 -30.32
C ILE A 30 9.16 -29.14 -30.75
N THR A 31 8.13 -29.10 -31.60
CA THR A 31 7.51 -27.86 -32.09
C THR A 31 6.16 -27.62 -31.41
N ALA A 32 5.58 -26.42 -31.57
CA ALA A 32 4.26 -26.10 -31.04
C ALA A 32 3.16 -27.08 -31.50
N ARG A 33 3.27 -27.63 -32.72
CA ARG A 33 2.30 -28.61 -33.26
C ARG A 33 2.33 -29.96 -32.53
N ASN A 34 3.41 -30.26 -31.82
CA ASN A 34 3.57 -31.50 -31.06
C ASN A 34 2.98 -31.41 -29.65
N VAL A 35 2.56 -30.22 -29.21
CA VAL A 35 2.01 -29.98 -27.88
C VAL A 35 0.53 -29.63 -28.02
N ARG A 36 -0.34 -30.38 -27.33
CA ARG A 36 -1.77 -30.08 -27.31
C ARG A 36 -1.99 -28.72 -26.61
N PRO A 37 -2.83 -27.82 -27.15
CA PRO A 37 -3.13 -26.56 -26.48
C PRO A 37 -3.56 -26.79 -25.02
N ASN A 38 -3.02 -25.97 -24.11
CA ASN A 38 -3.30 -26.01 -22.67
C ASN A 38 -2.94 -27.33 -21.97
N SER A 39 -2.11 -28.21 -22.56
CA SER A 39 -1.70 -29.47 -21.90
C SER A 39 -0.49 -29.33 -20.97
N LEU A 40 0.20 -28.20 -21.01
CA LEU A 40 1.30 -27.88 -20.10
C LEU A 40 0.78 -26.91 -19.03
N GLY A 41 0.87 -27.29 -17.76
CA GLY A 41 0.55 -26.42 -16.63
C GLY A 41 1.63 -26.46 -15.55
N GLY A 42 1.33 -25.95 -14.35
CA GLY A 42 2.29 -25.81 -13.26
C GLY A 42 2.93 -27.11 -12.72
N ARG A 43 2.40 -28.30 -13.08
CA ARG A 43 3.06 -29.59 -12.77
C ARG A 43 4.19 -29.92 -13.75
N GLN A 44 4.11 -29.44 -14.98
CA GLN A 44 5.11 -29.67 -16.04
C GLN A 44 6.10 -28.51 -16.13
N ILE A 45 5.64 -27.28 -15.85
CA ILE A 45 6.43 -26.05 -15.94
C ILE A 45 6.70 -25.55 -14.53
N LYS A 46 7.98 -25.36 -14.20
CA LYS A 46 8.38 -24.69 -12.95
C LYS A 46 8.29 -23.18 -13.14
N GLU A 47 7.08 -22.65 -13.10
CA GLU A 47 6.76 -21.24 -13.42
C GLU A 47 7.65 -20.23 -12.67
N ARG A 48 7.91 -20.45 -11.38
CA ARG A 48 8.83 -19.62 -10.56
C ARG A 48 10.28 -19.53 -11.05
N SER A 49 10.68 -20.38 -12.00
CA SER A 49 12.03 -20.36 -12.58
C SER A 49 12.08 -19.70 -13.96
N LEU A 50 10.93 -19.29 -14.50
CA LEU A 50 10.88 -18.50 -15.73
C LEU A 50 11.29 -17.06 -15.41
N GLY A 51 12.14 -16.49 -16.28
CA GLY A 51 12.47 -15.08 -16.22
C GLY A 51 11.43 -14.20 -16.92
N ILE A 52 11.68 -12.90 -16.91
CA ILE A 52 10.89 -11.92 -17.66
C ILE A 52 10.99 -12.25 -19.16
N VAL A 53 9.84 -12.23 -19.84
CA VAL A 53 9.77 -12.46 -21.29
C VAL A 53 10.45 -11.29 -22.02
N PRO A 54 11.49 -11.53 -22.85
CA PRO A 54 12.13 -10.46 -23.61
C PRO A 54 11.11 -9.76 -24.52
N GLY A 55 11.01 -8.42 -24.39
CA GLY A 55 10.08 -7.59 -25.15
C GLY A 55 8.70 -7.37 -24.51
N ALA A 56 8.40 -8.04 -23.40
CA ALA A 56 7.21 -7.73 -22.60
C ALA A 56 7.42 -6.43 -21.82
N ARG A 57 6.89 -5.31 -22.33
CA ARG A 57 7.09 -3.96 -21.77
C ARG A 57 6.50 -3.80 -20.37
N GLU A 58 5.36 -4.44 -20.11
CA GLU A 58 4.62 -4.34 -18.84
C GLU A 58 4.88 -5.52 -17.89
N ALA A 59 5.90 -6.35 -18.14
CA ALA A 59 6.13 -7.53 -17.29
C ALA A 59 6.52 -7.18 -15.84
N ALA A 60 6.98 -5.95 -15.62
CA ALA A 60 7.36 -5.40 -14.31
C ALA A 60 6.67 -4.07 -13.99
N LEU A 61 5.68 -3.68 -14.79
CA LEU A 61 4.98 -2.41 -14.66
C LEU A 61 3.48 -2.67 -14.49
N LEU A 62 2.80 -1.75 -13.80
CA LEU A 62 1.35 -1.69 -13.74
C LEU A 62 0.92 -0.41 -14.45
N ASP A 63 0.31 -0.54 -15.63
CA ASP A 63 -0.05 0.60 -16.49
C ASP A 63 1.13 1.57 -16.73
N GLY A 64 2.33 1.04 -16.97
CA GLY A 64 3.54 1.83 -17.20
C GLY A 64 4.23 2.37 -15.94
N HIS A 65 3.68 2.11 -14.75
CA HIS A 65 4.25 2.52 -13.47
C HIS A 65 5.04 1.40 -12.80
N THR A 66 6.15 1.74 -12.14
CA THR A 66 6.89 0.76 -11.35
C THR A 66 6.20 0.52 -10.01
N ALA A 67 6.55 -0.56 -9.32
CA ALA A 67 6.01 -0.82 -7.98
C ALA A 67 6.40 0.30 -7.00
N GLU A 68 7.58 0.91 -7.17
CA GLU A 68 8.08 2.00 -6.34
C GLU A 68 7.27 3.29 -6.53
N SER A 69 6.84 3.59 -7.76
CA SER A 69 5.97 4.76 -8.02
C SER A 69 4.52 4.58 -7.55
N LEU A 70 4.20 3.46 -6.93
CA LEU A 70 2.88 3.19 -6.34
C LEU A 70 2.97 3.06 -4.82
N GLN A 71 4.16 3.27 -4.25
CA GLN A 71 4.33 3.31 -2.81
C GLN A 71 3.85 4.65 -2.29
N VAL A 72 3.02 4.58 -1.25
CA VAL A 72 2.56 5.75 -0.49
C VAL A 72 3.78 6.52 0.02
N GLN A 73 3.87 7.78 -0.37
CA GLN A 73 4.92 8.70 0.04
C GLN A 73 4.32 9.87 0.81
N CYS A 74 4.99 10.27 1.89
CA CYS A 74 4.62 11.43 2.65
C CYS A 74 5.47 12.65 2.28
N PRO A 75 4.89 13.85 2.18
CA PRO A 75 5.66 15.08 2.01
C PRO A 75 6.76 15.24 3.06
N ALA A 76 7.81 15.99 2.70
CA ALA A 76 8.89 16.27 3.64
C ALA A 76 8.35 16.90 4.95
N GLY A 77 8.86 16.42 6.09
CA GLY A 77 8.41 16.89 7.42
C GLY A 77 7.14 16.19 7.95
N THR A 78 6.61 15.21 7.22
CA THR A 78 5.46 14.41 7.65
C THR A 78 5.80 12.92 7.72
N VAL A 79 5.07 12.18 8.54
CA VAL A 79 5.19 10.71 8.68
C VAL A 79 3.83 10.06 8.39
N PRO A 80 3.82 8.84 7.82
CA PRO A 80 2.58 8.13 7.55
C PRO A 80 1.91 7.70 8.85
N VAL A 81 0.66 8.09 9.02
CA VAL A 81 -0.20 7.66 10.13
C VAL A 81 -1.57 7.35 9.56
N ASP A 82 -1.96 6.07 9.62
CA ASP A 82 -3.18 5.57 8.98
C ASP A 82 -3.19 5.89 7.47
N ASP A 83 -4.25 6.52 6.95
CA ASP A 83 -4.38 6.90 5.54
C ASP A 83 -3.91 8.35 5.26
N THR A 84 -3.14 8.96 6.15
CA THR A 84 -2.67 10.35 6.01
C THR A 84 -1.20 10.54 6.38
N CYS A 85 -0.65 11.70 6.05
CA CYS A 85 0.70 12.12 6.40
C CYS A 85 0.64 13.27 7.39
N ILE A 86 1.08 13.05 8.62
CA ILE A 86 0.99 14.05 9.69
C ILE A 86 2.35 14.72 9.93
N GLU A 87 2.35 16.04 10.15
CA GLU A 87 3.58 16.74 10.52
C GLU A 87 4.16 16.18 11.82
N THR A 88 5.49 16.04 11.86
CA THR A 88 6.18 15.57 13.08
C THR A 88 6.27 16.66 14.14
N GLN A 89 6.36 17.93 13.71
CA GLN A 89 6.43 19.09 14.59
C GLN A 89 5.09 19.81 14.68
N ALA A 90 4.70 20.20 15.89
CA ALA A 90 3.54 21.06 16.11
C ALA A 90 3.92 22.53 15.84
N HIS A 91 2.98 23.27 15.26
CA HIS A 91 2.99 24.72 15.15
C HIS A 91 2.73 25.38 16.50
N ALA A 92 3.13 26.65 16.59
CA ALA A 92 2.87 27.48 17.75
C ALA A 92 1.36 27.63 18.02
N PRO A 93 0.95 27.90 19.28
CA PRO A 93 -0.45 28.04 19.62
C PRO A 93 -1.20 29.09 18.79
N ALA A 94 -2.35 28.70 18.24
CA ALA A 94 -3.24 29.58 17.48
C ALA A 94 -4.71 29.30 17.83
N SER A 95 -5.61 30.21 17.48
CA SER A 95 -7.06 29.91 17.54
C SER A 95 -7.41 28.87 16.48
N PHE A 96 -8.50 28.13 16.70
CA PHE A 96 -8.93 27.09 15.77
C PHE A 96 -9.16 27.61 14.37
N HIS A 97 -9.83 28.75 14.22
CA HIS A 97 -10.00 29.36 12.90
C HIS A 97 -8.67 29.68 12.22
N SER A 98 -7.69 30.21 12.95
CA SER A 98 -6.36 30.49 12.41
C SER A 98 -5.62 29.23 12.01
N ALA A 99 -5.72 28.17 12.83
CA ALA A 99 -5.11 26.87 12.54
C ALA A 99 -5.75 26.20 11.31
N LEU A 100 -7.08 26.29 11.14
CA LEU A 100 -7.77 25.84 9.94
C LEU A 100 -7.29 26.57 8.69
N LEU A 101 -7.12 27.90 8.75
CA LEU A 101 -6.63 28.66 7.61
C LEU A 101 -5.15 28.37 7.30
N GLN A 102 -4.33 28.11 8.31
CA GLN A 102 -2.92 27.78 8.12
C GLN A 102 -2.74 26.37 7.58
N CYS A 103 -3.46 25.38 8.10
CA CYS A 103 -3.44 24.03 7.54
C CYS A 103 -4.14 23.94 6.19
N GLY A 104 -5.29 24.59 6.02
CA GLY A 104 -6.03 24.63 4.75
C GLY A 104 -5.52 25.66 3.76
N GLY A 105 -4.34 26.25 4.01
CA GLY A 105 -3.80 27.40 3.30
C GLY A 105 -3.83 27.23 1.79
N THR A 106 -4.40 28.24 1.15
CA THR A 106 -4.63 28.43 -0.30
C THR A 106 -3.35 28.65 -1.12
N GLU A 107 -2.17 28.30 -0.62
CA GLU A 107 -0.92 28.41 -1.36
C GLU A 107 -0.75 27.15 -2.19
N ASP A 108 -1.29 27.26 -3.41
CA ASP A 108 -1.36 26.25 -4.46
C ASP A 108 -2.40 25.15 -4.19
N LEU A 109 -3.47 25.15 -4.99
CA LEU A 109 -4.40 24.02 -5.20
C LEU A 109 -3.70 22.76 -5.77
N THR A 110 -2.39 22.67 -5.58
CA THR A 110 -1.55 21.55 -5.97
C THR A 110 -1.51 20.60 -4.78
N PRO A 111 -1.86 19.32 -4.96
CA PRO A 111 -1.75 18.31 -3.93
C PRO A 111 -0.38 18.33 -3.24
N PRO A 112 -0.33 17.97 -1.95
CA PRO A 112 -1.43 17.38 -1.19
C PRO A 112 -2.28 18.41 -0.44
N GLY A 113 -3.61 18.20 -0.43
CA GLY A 113 -4.52 18.98 0.40
C GLY A 113 -4.14 18.83 1.87
N ARG A 114 -4.26 19.91 2.63
CA ARG A 114 -3.86 19.94 4.04
C ARG A 114 -5.01 20.39 4.94
N ARG A 115 -5.08 19.83 6.15
CA ARG A 115 -6.13 20.12 7.13
C ARG A 115 -5.65 19.86 8.54
N LEU A 116 -6.45 20.26 9.53
CA LEU A 116 -6.26 19.77 10.90
C LEU A 116 -6.54 18.26 10.97
N PRO A 117 -5.80 17.51 11.81
CA PRO A 117 -6.08 16.11 12.07
C PRO A 117 -7.43 15.96 12.75
N THR A 118 -8.08 14.83 12.52
CA THR A 118 -9.14 14.35 13.40
C THR A 118 -8.53 13.96 14.75
N TYR A 119 -9.38 13.84 15.77
CA TYR A 119 -9.01 13.32 17.07
C TYR A 119 -8.36 11.93 16.96
N GLN A 120 -8.92 11.06 16.12
CA GLN A 120 -8.38 9.72 15.89
C GLN A 120 -7.00 9.78 15.22
N GLU A 121 -6.83 10.59 14.17
CA GLU A 121 -5.54 10.74 13.49
C GLU A 121 -4.46 11.26 14.43
N LEU A 122 -4.77 12.29 15.22
CA LEU A 122 -3.82 12.87 16.15
C LEU A 122 -3.45 11.89 17.27
N THR A 123 -4.42 11.23 17.89
CA THR A 123 -4.13 10.26 18.95
C THR A 123 -3.35 9.06 18.44
N MET A 124 -3.64 8.57 17.23
CA MET A 124 -2.84 7.53 16.58
C MET A 124 -1.41 8.01 16.29
N ALA A 125 -1.26 9.24 15.80
CA ALA A 125 0.05 9.84 15.52
C ALA A 125 0.92 9.96 16.78
N LEU A 126 0.32 10.26 17.93
CA LEU A 126 1.02 10.35 19.21
C LEU A 126 1.56 8.99 19.71
N THR A 127 1.21 7.88 19.07
CA THR A 127 1.85 6.57 19.32
C THR A 127 3.18 6.41 18.57
N HIS A 128 3.45 7.28 17.60
CA HIS A 128 4.68 7.29 16.81
C HIS A 128 5.83 7.90 17.60
N GLN A 129 7.02 7.28 17.57
CA GLN A 129 8.16 7.69 18.40
C GLN A 129 8.73 9.08 18.05
N GLU A 130 8.49 9.54 16.82
CA GLU A 130 8.94 10.86 16.34
C GLU A 130 8.00 11.99 16.71
N ILE A 131 6.82 11.67 17.27
CA ILE A 131 5.77 12.64 17.55
C ILE A 131 5.61 12.76 19.06
N THR A 132 5.71 13.99 19.55
CA THR A 132 5.43 14.32 20.95
C THR A 132 4.33 15.36 21.00
N LEU A 133 3.38 15.18 21.93
CA LEU A 133 2.32 16.13 22.17
C LEU A 133 2.90 17.46 22.68
N ALA A 134 2.49 18.56 22.06
CA ALA A 134 2.91 19.89 22.49
C ALA A 134 2.40 20.22 23.91
N PRO A 135 3.16 21.00 24.71
CA PRO A 135 2.71 21.46 26.01
C PRO A 135 1.36 22.20 25.92
N GLY A 136 0.42 21.86 26.80
CA GLY A 136 -0.92 22.45 26.81
C GLY A 136 -1.91 21.82 25.81
N GLY A 137 -1.48 20.81 25.04
CA GLY A 137 -2.32 20.03 24.14
C GLY A 137 -2.41 20.59 22.72
N GLU A 138 -3.02 19.81 21.84
CA GLU A 138 -3.08 20.10 20.40
C GLU A 138 -4.48 20.05 19.83
N LEU A 139 -4.81 21.01 18.95
CA LEU A 139 -6.12 21.11 18.30
C LEU A 139 -6.40 19.93 17.38
N THR A 140 -7.67 19.56 17.31
CA THR A 140 -8.21 18.66 16.30
C THR A 140 -9.20 19.38 15.41
N SER A 141 -9.70 18.72 14.37
CA SER A 141 -10.70 19.26 13.43
C SER A 141 -12.13 19.30 14.00
N GLU A 142 -12.36 18.61 15.12
CA GLU A 142 -13.68 18.44 15.73
C GLU A 142 -14.10 19.62 16.60
N VAL A 143 -15.37 19.99 16.46
CA VAL A 143 -16.00 21.08 17.20
C VAL A 143 -17.28 20.60 17.88
N GLU A 144 -17.60 21.22 19.01
CA GLU A 144 -18.87 21.06 19.71
C GLU A 144 -19.71 22.33 19.55
N ALA A 145 -21.02 22.13 19.39
CA ALA A 145 -21.97 23.23 19.30
C ALA A 145 -21.91 24.11 20.56
N SER A 146 -21.92 25.42 20.35
CA SER A 146 -21.94 26.42 21.42
C SER A 146 -23.30 27.12 21.48
N SER A 147 -23.63 27.70 22.63
CA SER A 147 -24.87 28.47 22.78
C SER A 147 -24.84 29.75 21.94
N ALA A 148 -26.01 30.28 21.60
CA ALA A 148 -26.12 31.45 20.73
C ALA A 148 -25.33 32.65 21.29
N GLY A 149 -24.39 33.17 20.50
CA GLY A 149 -23.53 34.31 20.88
C GLY A 149 -22.23 33.93 21.59
N GLN A 150 -21.94 32.63 21.75
CA GLN A 150 -20.65 32.15 22.27
C GLN A 150 -19.75 31.66 21.12
N PRO A 151 -18.41 31.72 21.28
CA PRO A 151 -17.48 31.10 20.35
C PRO A 151 -17.68 29.58 20.28
N LEU A 152 -17.35 28.99 19.14
CA LEU A 152 -17.34 27.53 18.96
C LEU A 152 -16.42 26.88 20.01
N ASN A 153 -16.82 25.74 20.55
CA ASN A 153 -15.95 24.91 21.37
C ASN A 153 -15.24 23.91 20.47
N VAL A 154 -13.95 23.74 20.70
CA VAL A 154 -13.06 22.95 19.85
C VAL A 154 -12.43 21.87 20.71
N ILE A 155 -12.41 20.65 20.18
CA ILE A 155 -11.77 19.53 20.84
C ILE A 155 -10.26 19.65 20.65
N TYR A 156 -9.52 19.44 21.73
CA TYR A 156 -8.07 19.35 21.68
C TYR A 156 -7.60 18.16 22.52
N VAL A 157 -6.51 17.52 22.10
CA VAL A 157 -5.91 16.37 22.79
C VAL A 157 -5.01 16.88 23.91
N THR A 158 -5.22 16.36 25.12
CA THR A 158 -4.44 16.70 26.32
C THR A 158 -3.40 15.64 26.67
N GLU A 159 -3.59 14.40 26.21
CA GLU A 159 -2.73 13.27 26.52
C GLU A 159 -2.61 12.32 25.33
N ALA A 160 -1.41 11.74 25.13
CA ALA A 160 -1.11 10.84 24.01
C ALA A 160 -2.01 9.60 23.93
N LEU A 161 -2.61 9.18 25.05
CA LEU A 161 -3.45 7.98 25.14
C LEU A 161 -4.96 8.29 25.16
N GLY A 162 -5.36 9.48 24.69
CA GLY A 162 -6.77 9.80 24.46
C GLY A 162 -7.42 10.71 25.51
N GLY A 163 -6.63 11.51 26.22
CA GLY A 163 -7.17 12.64 26.99
C GLY A 163 -7.63 13.74 26.03
N TRP A 164 -8.78 14.35 26.30
CA TRP A 164 -9.29 15.48 25.52
C TRP A 164 -9.89 16.57 26.41
N GLY A 165 -9.95 17.78 25.87
CA GLY A 165 -10.64 18.91 26.49
C GLY A 165 -11.32 19.79 25.45
N LEU A 166 -12.03 20.80 25.94
CA LEU A 166 -12.69 21.81 25.11
C LEU A 166 -12.03 23.16 25.28
N THR A 167 -11.90 23.90 24.18
CA THR A 167 -11.37 25.26 24.19
C THR A 167 -12.16 26.16 23.24
N PRO A 168 -12.43 27.43 23.58
CA PRO A 168 -13.17 28.31 22.69
C PRO A 168 -12.32 28.74 21.49
N ASP A 169 -12.94 28.91 20.32
CA ASP A 169 -12.26 29.47 19.14
C ASP A 169 -12.04 30.99 19.29
N ASN A 170 -11.04 31.35 20.08
CA ASN A 170 -10.54 32.72 20.25
C ASN A 170 -9.08 32.68 20.72
N ALA A 171 -8.47 33.86 20.91
CA ALA A 171 -7.08 33.96 21.36
C ALA A 171 -6.81 33.32 22.74
N ALA A 172 -7.78 33.34 23.65
CA ALA A 172 -7.63 32.73 24.97
C ALA A 172 -7.68 31.19 24.92
N GLY A 173 -8.38 30.64 23.93
CA GLY A 173 -8.43 29.20 23.67
C GLY A 173 -7.32 28.68 22.77
N ALA A 174 -6.29 29.48 22.46
CA ALA A 174 -5.22 29.07 21.58
C ALA A 174 -4.53 27.78 22.08
N LYS A 175 -4.26 26.89 21.13
CA LYS A 175 -3.60 25.60 21.33
C LYS A 175 -2.63 25.36 20.18
N SER A 176 -1.56 24.64 20.47
CA SER A 176 -0.66 24.14 19.43
C SER A 176 -1.45 23.27 18.47
N TYR A 177 -0.94 23.06 17.27
CA TYR A 177 -1.62 22.23 16.29
C TYR A 177 -0.62 21.69 15.30
N ARG A 178 -1.02 20.66 14.56
CA ARG A 178 -0.27 20.15 13.42
C ARG A 178 -1.22 19.95 12.26
N CYS A 179 -0.68 19.90 11.06
CA CYS A 179 -1.47 19.64 9.88
C CYS A 179 -1.25 18.20 9.42
N VAL A 180 -2.30 17.62 8.85
CA VAL A 180 -2.22 16.40 8.06
C VAL A 180 -2.29 16.76 6.58
N ALA A 181 -1.70 15.92 5.75
CA ALA A 181 -1.65 16.03 4.31
C ALA A 181 -2.06 14.70 3.66
N ASP A 182 -2.70 14.78 2.51
CA ASP A 182 -2.96 13.58 1.70
C ASP A 182 -1.62 12.92 1.30
N PRO A 183 -1.53 11.58 1.29
CA PRO A 183 -0.35 10.90 0.79
C PRO A 183 -0.16 11.10 -0.72
N LEU A 184 1.09 11.04 -1.16
CA LEU A 184 1.51 11.13 -2.55
C LEU A 184 1.71 9.72 -3.13
N ASN A 185 1.44 9.56 -4.42
CA ASN A 185 1.81 8.40 -5.24
C ASN A 185 2.52 8.88 -6.50
#